data_AF-A0AAV5JHA2-F1
#
_entry.id   AF-A0AAV5JHA2-F1
#
_cell.length_a   1.000
_cell.length_b   1.000
_cell.length_c   1.000
_cell.angle_alpha   90.00
_cell.angle_beta   90.00
_cell.angle_gamma   90.00
#
_symmetry.space_group_name_H-M   'P 1'
#
loop_
_entity.id
_entity.type
_entity.pdbx_description
1 polymer ?
#
loop_
_entity_poly.entity_id
_entity_poly.type
_entity_poly.pdbx_seq_one_letter_code
_entity_poly.pdbx_strand_id
1 'polypeptide(L)'
;MVALEHSNSVALSKVAISNTHGEDSPYFAGWKAYDQNPYNELSNPSGVIQMGLAENQVSFDLVEKFLEKHYEEFSWEQEASRFRRNALFQSYRGLKSFRQAMAGFMEEIREGRAKFDPERIVITAGATAANELLTFIIADPGDALLITTPYYPG
;
A
#
# COMPACT_ATOMS: atom_id res chain seq x y z
N MET A 1 1.81 52.73 24.27
CA MET A 1 2.72 51.68 23.75
C MET A 1 1.95 50.37 23.88
N VAL A 2 1.32 49.92 22.80
CA VAL A 2 0.50 48.69 22.81
C VAL A 2 1.45 47.53 22.56
N ALA A 3 1.59 46.65 23.55
CA ALA A 3 2.35 45.41 23.40
C ALA A 3 1.56 44.49 22.45
N LEU A 4 2.11 44.24 21.26
CA LEU A 4 1.65 43.17 20.40
C LEU A 4 2.19 41.86 20.96
N GLU A 5 1.37 41.15 21.74
CA GLU A 5 1.63 39.76 22.09
C GLU A 5 1.67 38.95 20.80
N HIS A 6 2.89 38.61 20.37
CA HIS A 6 3.09 37.66 19.30
C HIS A 6 2.82 36.27 19.86
N SER A 7 1.61 35.74 19.60
CA SER A 7 1.31 34.32 19.74
C SER A 7 2.24 33.54 18.80
N ASN A 8 3.36 33.05 19.34
CA ASN A 8 4.30 32.16 18.65
C ASN A 8 3.73 30.72 18.52
N SER A 9 2.44 30.57 18.21
CA SER A 9 1.87 29.27 17.88
C SER A 9 2.06 29.03 16.37
N VAL A 10 2.91 28.07 16.01
CA VAL A 10 2.98 27.59 14.63
C VAL A 10 1.61 27.03 14.25
N ALA A 11 0.94 27.65 13.28
CA ALA A 11 -0.37 27.21 12.82
C ALA A 11 -0.25 25.93 11.98
N LEU A 12 -0.95 24.87 12.39
CA LEU A 12 -1.05 23.62 11.64
C LEU A 12 -2.08 23.73 10.50
N SER A 13 -1.95 22.89 9.46
CA SER A 13 -2.93 22.84 8.37
C SER A 13 -4.27 22.29 8.87
N LYS A 14 -5.37 22.62 8.17
CA LYS A 14 -6.71 22.09 8.51
C LYS A 14 -6.76 20.57 8.54
N VAL A 15 -6.02 19.90 7.64
CA VAL A 15 -5.93 18.43 7.58
C VAL A 15 -5.22 17.89 8.82
N ALA A 16 -4.10 18.51 9.21
CA ALA A 16 -3.29 18.04 10.35
C ALA A 16 -4.03 18.12 11.70
N ILE A 17 -5.00 19.04 11.84
CA ILE A 17 -5.83 19.18 13.05
C ILE A 17 -7.23 18.57 12.90
N SER A 18 -7.50 17.88 11.79
CA SER A 18 -8.82 17.29 11.54
C SER A 18 -8.97 15.92 12.21
N ASN A 19 -10.20 15.58 12.58
CA ASN A 19 -10.54 14.27 13.18
C ASN A 19 -10.76 13.18 12.10
N THR A 20 -10.07 13.26 10.96
CA THR A 20 -10.31 12.35 9.82
C THR A 20 -9.70 10.96 10.00
N HIS A 21 -8.88 10.72 11.03
CA HIS A 21 -8.28 9.41 11.29
C HIS A 21 -9.31 8.33 11.64
N GLY A 22 -10.43 8.70 12.26
CA GLY A 22 -11.59 7.82 12.45
C GLY A 22 -11.43 6.68 13.46
N GLU A 23 -10.30 6.58 14.18
CA GLU A 23 -10.01 5.50 15.15
C GLU A 23 -10.99 5.42 16.34
N ASP A 24 -11.72 6.50 16.61
CA ASP A 24 -12.80 6.55 17.61
C ASP A 24 -14.11 5.92 17.12
N SER A 25 -14.18 5.52 15.85
CA SER A 25 -15.35 4.87 15.27
C SER A 25 -15.65 3.51 15.93
N PRO A 26 -16.93 3.15 16.14
CA PRO A 26 -17.31 1.85 16.70
C PRO A 26 -16.86 0.67 15.82
N TYR A 27 -16.56 0.89 14.53
CA TYR A 27 -16.04 -0.15 13.65
C TYR A 27 -14.65 -0.67 14.06
N PHE A 28 -13.88 0.10 14.85
CA PHE A 28 -12.59 -0.34 15.38
C PHE A 28 -12.70 -1.16 16.67
N ALA A 29 -13.90 -1.34 17.25
CA ALA A 29 -14.05 -2.09 18.51
C ALA A 29 -13.52 -3.53 18.41
N GLY A 30 -13.76 -4.20 17.27
CA GLY A 30 -13.25 -5.56 17.03
C GLY A 30 -11.72 -5.61 16.92
N TRP A 31 -11.13 -4.64 16.22
CA TRP A 31 -9.66 -4.49 16.12
C TRP A 31 -9.02 -4.24 17.49
N LYS A 32 -9.57 -3.32 18.29
CA LYS A 32 -9.10 -3.03 19.66
C LYS A 32 -9.19 -4.27 20.56
N ALA A 33 -10.26 -5.06 20.42
CA ALA A 33 -10.42 -6.31 21.18
C ALA A 33 -9.37 -7.36 20.79
N TYR A 34 -9.05 -7.49 19.50
CA TYR A 34 -7.97 -8.34 19.01
C TYR A 34 -6.61 -7.89 19.56
N ASP A 35 -6.26 -6.61 19.45
CA ASP A 35 -4.97 -6.08 19.89
C ASP A 35 -4.73 -6.28 21.40
N GLN A 36 -5.79 -6.20 22.20
CA GLN A 36 -5.73 -6.37 23.65
C GLN A 36 -5.64 -7.84 24.11
N ASN A 37 -6.19 -8.77 23.34
CA ASN A 37 -6.27 -10.18 23.71
C ASN A 37 -6.11 -11.09 22.48
N PRO A 38 -4.96 -11.09 21.79
CA PRO A 38 -4.79 -11.85 20.57
C PRO A 38 -4.73 -13.35 20.86
N TYR A 39 -5.41 -14.14 20.03
CA TYR A 39 -5.34 -15.61 20.08
C TYR A 39 -3.90 -16.09 19.83
N ASN A 40 -3.49 -17.09 20.62
CA ASN A 40 -2.33 -17.91 20.34
C ASN A 40 -2.61 -19.35 20.77
N GLU A 41 -2.34 -20.32 19.90
CA GLU A 41 -2.67 -21.73 20.15
C GLU A 41 -2.06 -22.29 21.45
N LEU A 42 -0.85 -21.85 21.81
CA LEU A 42 -0.13 -22.36 22.98
C LEU A 42 -0.23 -21.45 24.20
N SER A 43 -0.05 -20.13 24.01
CA SER A 43 0.05 -19.17 25.12
C SER A 43 -1.27 -18.47 25.45
N ASN A 44 -2.23 -18.43 24.54
CA ASN A 44 -3.53 -17.78 24.76
C ASN A 44 -4.65 -18.38 23.88
N PRO A 45 -5.03 -19.67 24.10
CA PRO A 45 -6.01 -20.35 23.26
C PRO A 45 -7.43 -19.77 23.39
N SER A 46 -7.68 -18.93 24.40
CA SER A 46 -8.93 -18.20 24.62
C SER A 46 -8.93 -16.78 24.02
N GLY A 47 -7.85 -16.37 23.35
CA GLY A 47 -7.75 -15.06 22.74
C GLY A 47 -8.66 -14.90 21.52
N VAL A 48 -8.75 -13.67 21.02
CA VAL A 48 -9.52 -13.28 19.84
C VAL A 48 -8.79 -13.70 18.58
N ILE A 49 -9.46 -14.45 17.71
CA ILE A 49 -8.94 -14.85 16.39
C ILE A 49 -9.16 -13.72 15.39
N GLN A 50 -8.12 -13.35 14.65
CA GLN A 50 -8.21 -12.34 13.60
C GLN A 50 -8.91 -12.91 12.36
N MET A 51 -10.08 -12.36 12.03
CA MET A 51 -10.85 -12.69 10.82
C MET A 51 -11.31 -11.45 10.03
N GLY A 52 -10.86 -10.26 10.44
CA GLY A 52 -11.20 -8.97 9.84
C GLY A 52 -10.13 -8.38 8.91
N LEU A 53 -8.95 -9.01 8.82
CA LEU A 53 -7.86 -8.59 7.93
C LEU A 53 -7.88 -9.40 6.63
N ALA A 54 -7.96 -8.72 5.49
CA ALA A 54 -7.84 -9.34 4.17
C ALA A 54 -6.36 -9.51 3.80
N GLU A 55 -5.74 -10.58 4.30
CA GLU A 55 -4.35 -10.94 4.02
C GLU A 55 -4.27 -12.36 3.44
N ASN A 56 -3.37 -12.58 2.47
CA ASN A 56 -3.15 -13.90 1.87
C ASN A 56 -1.80 -14.46 2.28
N GLN A 57 -1.81 -15.41 3.23
CA GLN A 57 -0.63 -16.16 3.65
C GLN A 57 -0.54 -17.57 3.03
N VAL A 58 -1.51 -17.95 2.19
CA VAL A 58 -1.68 -19.34 1.70
C VAL A 58 -0.60 -19.75 0.68
N SER A 59 0.07 -18.78 0.07
CA SER A 59 1.06 -19.02 -1.01
C SER A 59 2.48 -18.57 -0.66
N PHE A 60 2.77 -18.29 0.62
CA PHE A 60 4.11 -17.89 1.04
C PHE A 60 5.15 -18.97 0.75
N ASP A 61 4.82 -20.24 0.95
CA ASP A 61 5.74 -21.35 0.69
C ASP A 61 6.19 -21.40 -0.78
N LEU A 62 5.33 -21.01 -1.73
CA LEU A 62 5.69 -20.94 -3.15
C LEU A 62 6.69 -19.82 -3.43
N VAL A 63 6.48 -18.65 -2.82
CA VAL A 63 7.36 -17.49 -2.97
C VAL A 63 8.70 -17.75 -2.28
N GLU A 64 8.69 -18.34 -1.08
CA GLU A 64 9.89 -18.71 -0.33
C GLU A 64 10.75 -19.70 -1.13
N LYS A 65 10.17 -20.80 -1.62
CA LYS A 65 10.87 -21.78 -2.46
C LYS A 65 11.44 -21.16 -3.73
N PHE A 66 10.71 -20.21 -4.34
CA PHE A 66 11.20 -19.48 -5.50
C PHE A 66 12.44 -18.65 -5.14
N LEU A 67 12.39 -17.89 -4.05
CA LEU A 67 13.51 -17.06 -3.60
C LEU A 67 14.74 -17.89 -3.23
N GLU A 68 14.56 -19.01 -2.54
CA GLU A 68 15.64 -19.94 -2.18
C GLU A 68 16.34 -20.50 -3.42
N LYS A 69 15.55 -20.94 -4.41
CA LYS A 69 16.08 -21.50 -5.66
C LYS A 69 16.85 -20.48 -6.50
N HIS A 70 16.46 -19.21 -6.42
CA HIS A 70 17.02 -18.12 -7.22
C HIS A 70 17.92 -17.17 -6.41
N TYR A 71 18.38 -17.59 -5.22
CA TYR A 71 19.14 -16.74 -4.28
C TYR A 71 20.35 -16.05 -4.90
N GLU A 72 21.09 -16.73 -5.79
CA GLU A 72 22.27 -16.16 -6.47
C GLU A 72 21.92 -14.97 -7.39
N GLU A 73 20.70 -14.92 -7.94
CA GLU A 73 20.24 -13.78 -8.75
C GLU A 73 19.96 -12.54 -7.89
N PHE A 74 19.71 -12.74 -6.60
CA PHE A 74 19.45 -11.70 -5.60
C PHE A 74 20.68 -11.37 -4.73
N SER A 75 21.73 -12.20 -4.78
CA SER A 75 22.99 -11.93 -4.07
C SER A 75 23.70 -10.73 -4.70
N TRP A 76 23.89 -9.69 -3.89
CA TRP A 76 24.58 -8.46 -4.29
C TRP A 76 26.10 -8.64 -4.47
N GLU A 77 26.62 -9.83 -4.19
CA GLU A 77 28.06 -10.12 -4.16
C GLU A 77 28.71 -10.10 -5.54
N GLN A 78 27.95 -10.26 -6.63
CA GLN A 78 28.56 -10.40 -7.96
C GLN A 78 28.70 -9.09 -8.77
N GLU A 79 28.02 -7.99 -8.42
CA GLU A 79 28.17 -6.74 -9.18
C GLU A 79 27.84 -5.48 -8.35
N ALA A 80 28.86 -4.81 -7.80
CA ALA A 80 28.73 -3.46 -7.21
C ALA A 80 28.05 -2.45 -8.17
N SER A 81 28.13 -2.71 -9.48
CA SER A 81 27.46 -1.96 -10.55
C SER A 81 25.93 -2.05 -10.47
N ARG A 82 25.34 -3.22 -10.11
CA ARG A 82 23.88 -3.42 -10.02
C ARG A 82 23.27 -2.71 -8.83
N PHE A 83 23.88 -2.85 -7.65
CA PHE A 83 23.46 -2.12 -6.45
C PHE A 83 23.44 -0.62 -6.71
N ARG A 84 24.57 -0.06 -7.21
CA ARG A 84 24.67 1.37 -7.51
C ARG A 84 23.64 1.82 -8.55
N ARG A 85 23.40 1.03 -9.61
CA ARG A 85 22.38 1.33 -10.62
C ARG A 85 20.97 1.39 -10.01
N ASN A 86 20.61 0.45 -9.14
CA ASN A 86 19.31 0.43 -8.49
C ASN A 86 19.18 1.55 -7.45
N ALA A 87 20.19 1.76 -6.62
CA ALA A 87 20.20 2.81 -5.59
C ALA A 87 20.10 4.23 -6.18
N LEU A 88 20.63 4.45 -7.38
CA LEU A 88 20.54 5.73 -8.10
C LEU A 88 19.31 5.83 -9.02
N PHE A 89 18.54 4.76 -9.16
CA PHE A 89 17.37 4.75 -10.01
C PHE A 89 16.24 5.56 -9.37
N GLN A 90 15.84 6.64 -10.04
CA GLN A 90 14.82 7.58 -9.54
C GLN A 90 13.82 7.98 -10.62
N SER A 91 13.78 7.26 -11.75
CA SER A 91 12.83 7.56 -12.82
C SER A 91 11.41 7.27 -12.33
N TYR A 92 10.54 8.28 -12.38
CA TYR A 92 9.13 8.16 -12.01
C TYR A 92 8.36 7.16 -12.89
N ARG A 93 8.89 6.79 -14.06
CA ARG A 93 8.29 5.77 -14.92
C ARG A 93 8.44 4.35 -14.36
N GLY A 94 9.28 4.16 -13.33
CA GLY A 94 9.64 2.82 -12.86
C GLY A 94 10.56 2.07 -13.83
N LEU A 95 11.14 0.97 -13.36
CA LEU A 95 12.02 0.13 -14.16
C LEU A 95 11.26 -0.45 -15.37
N LYS A 96 11.80 -0.29 -16.58
CA LYS A 96 11.16 -0.80 -17.81
C LYS A 96 10.93 -2.31 -17.74
N SER A 97 11.92 -3.07 -17.26
CA SER A 97 11.81 -4.52 -17.07
C SER A 97 10.67 -4.88 -16.11
N PHE A 98 10.51 -4.11 -15.04
CA PHE A 98 9.42 -4.31 -14.08
C PHE A 98 8.05 -4.03 -14.72
N ARG A 99 7.90 -2.94 -15.47
CA ARG A 99 6.65 -2.66 -16.21
C ARG A 99 6.31 -3.75 -17.24
N GLN A 100 7.31 -4.29 -17.93
CA GLN A 100 7.11 -5.41 -18.85
C GLN A 100 6.65 -6.68 -18.13
N ALA A 101 7.27 -7.01 -16.99
CA ALA A 101 6.86 -8.15 -16.17
C ALA A 101 5.42 -7.99 -15.66
N MET A 102 5.06 -6.79 -15.17
CA MET A 102 3.69 -6.50 -14.73
C MET A 102 2.67 -6.62 -15.86
N ALA A 103 2.98 -6.12 -17.06
CA ALA A 103 2.09 -6.26 -18.22
C ALA A 103 1.83 -7.73 -18.57
N GLY A 104 2.90 -8.55 -18.60
CA GLY A 104 2.79 -9.99 -18.86
C GLY A 104 1.99 -10.71 -17.77
N PHE A 105 2.23 -10.39 -16.50
CA PHE A 105 1.50 -10.98 -15.38
C PHE A 105 0.01 -10.63 -15.39
N MET A 106 -0.34 -9.38 -15.72
CA MET A 106 -1.73 -8.97 -15.88
C MET A 106 -2.42 -9.66 -17.06
N GLU A 107 -1.71 -9.89 -18.17
CA GLU A 107 -2.20 -10.68 -19.30
C GLU A 107 -2.43 -12.15 -18.91
N GLU A 108 -1.52 -12.75 -18.14
CA GLU A 108 -1.63 -14.11 -17.62
C GLU A 108 -2.84 -14.29 -16.69
N ILE A 109 -3.04 -13.37 -15.74
CA ILE A 109 -4.22 -13.36 -14.84
C ILE A 109 -5.54 -13.28 -15.65
N ARG A 110 -5.51 -12.64 -16.83
CA ARG A 110 -6.65 -12.55 -17.73
C ARG A 110 -6.72 -13.69 -18.73
N GLU A 111 -5.88 -14.72 -18.59
CA GLU A 111 -5.81 -15.90 -19.46
C GLU A 111 -5.59 -15.50 -20.93
N GLY A 112 -4.79 -14.46 -21.18
CA GLY A 112 -4.50 -13.95 -22.53
C GLY A 112 -5.67 -13.22 -23.20
N ARG A 113 -6.78 -12.98 -22.51
CA ARG A 113 -7.96 -12.29 -23.07
C ARG A 113 -7.79 -10.78 -23.21
N ALA A 114 -6.76 -10.20 -22.59
CA ALA A 114 -6.46 -8.78 -22.67
C ALA A 114 -4.95 -8.55 -22.69
N LYS A 115 -4.50 -7.61 -23.53
CA LYS A 115 -3.10 -7.19 -23.63
C LYS A 115 -2.89 -5.85 -22.95
N PHE A 116 -1.77 -5.70 -22.26
CA PHE A 116 -1.41 -4.48 -21.55
C PHE A 116 -0.13 -3.89 -22.15
N ASP A 117 -0.17 -2.61 -22.56
CA ASP A 117 1.01 -1.90 -23.05
C ASP A 117 1.88 -1.47 -21.85
N PRO A 118 3.14 -1.95 -21.72
CA PRO A 118 4.02 -1.57 -20.62
C PRO A 118 4.26 -0.06 -20.52
N GLU A 119 4.16 0.68 -21.62
CA GLU A 119 4.34 2.14 -21.64
C GLU A 119 3.14 2.90 -21.03
N ARG A 120 2.01 2.21 -20.79
CA ARG A 120 0.83 2.75 -20.11
C ARG A 120 0.73 2.33 -18.63
N ILE A 121 1.68 1.54 -18.14
CA ILE A 121 1.74 1.14 -16.73
C ILE A 121 2.46 2.21 -15.91
N VAL A 122 1.76 2.76 -14.92
CA VAL A 122 2.31 3.65 -13.90
C VAL A 122 2.38 2.89 -12.58
N ILE A 123 3.54 2.93 -11.92
CA ILE A 123 3.76 2.26 -10.64
C ILE A 123 3.57 3.26 -9.50
N THR A 124 2.75 2.89 -8.52
CA THR A 124 2.51 3.65 -7.29
C THR A 124 2.94 2.85 -6.07
N ALA A 125 3.03 3.51 -4.91
CA ALA A 125 3.25 2.85 -3.63
C ALA A 125 1.96 2.14 -3.14
N GLY A 126 1.55 1.09 -3.87
CA GLY A 126 0.35 0.32 -3.59
C GLY A 126 -0.95 0.93 -4.15
N ALA A 127 -2.06 0.21 -3.93
CA ALA A 127 -3.38 0.57 -4.42
C ALA A 127 -3.97 1.82 -3.75
N THR A 128 -3.63 2.08 -2.47
CA THR A 128 -4.04 3.29 -1.75
C THR A 128 -3.57 4.55 -2.47
N ALA A 129 -2.27 4.64 -2.78
CA ALA A 129 -1.72 5.75 -3.55
C ALA A 129 -2.25 5.82 -4.98
N ALA A 130 -2.57 4.67 -5.60
CA ALA A 130 -3.17 4.64 -6.93
C ALA A 130 -4.58 5.25 -6.96
N ASN A 131 -5.43 4.88 -5.99
CA ASN A 131 -6.78 5.41 -5.87
C ASN A 131 -6.79 6.91 -5.57
N GLU A 132 -5.93 7.37 -4.67
CA GLU A 132 -5.77 8.79 -4.36
C GLU A 132 -5.30 9.58 -5.59
N LEU A 133 -4.23 9.11 -6.26
CA LEU A 133 -3.71 9.75 -7.47
C LEU A 133 -4.77 9.80 -8.57
N LEU A 134 -5.51 8.70 -8.79
CA LEU A 134 -6.56 8.66 -9.80
C LEU A 134 -7.65 9.71 -9.50
N THR A 135 -8.07 9.83 -8.24
CA THR A 135 -9.04 10.83 -7.79
C THR A 135 -8.57 12.25 -8.11
N PHE A 136 -7.30 12.57 -7.81
CA PHE A 136 -6.70 13.86 -8.16
C PHE A 136 -6.66 14.16 -9.66
N ILE A 137 -6.64 13.13 -10.52
CA ILE A 137 -6.56 13.29 -11.98
C ILE A 137 -7.96 13.52 -12.59
N ILE A 138 -9.01 12.93 -12.02
CA ILE A 138 -10.33 12.87 -12.65
C ILE A 138 -11.40 13.75 -11.99
N ALA A 139 -11.09 14.38 -10.85
CA ALA A 139 -12.04 15.16 -10.08
C ALA A 139 -11.37 16.36 -9.39
N ASP A 140 -12.07 17.49 -9.33
CA ASP A 140 -11.68 18.68 -8.57
C ASP A 140 -12.32 18.68 -7.17
N PRO A 141 -11.80 19.48 -6.21
CA PRO A 141 -12.45 19.66 -4.91
C PRO A 141 -13.90 20.15 -5.06
N GLY A 142 -14.86 19.32 -4.65
CA GLY A 142 -16.30 19.59 -4.75
C GLY A 142 -17.03 18.64 -5.72
N ASP A 143 -16.30 17.93 -6.57
CA ASP A 143 -16.85 16.86 -7.40
C ASP A 143 -17.17 15.61 -6.58
N ALA A 144 -17.87 14.65 -7.19
CA ALA A 144 -18.25 13.37 -6.57
C ALA A 144 -17.98 12.17 -7.48
N LEU A 145 -17.65 11.04 -6.86
CA LEU A 145 -17.48 9.73 -7.52
C LEU A 145 -18.61 8.79 -7.11
N LEU A 146 -19.12 7.99 -8.06
CA LEU A 146 -20.11 6.95 -7.78
C LEU A 146 -19.40 5.65 -7.39
N ILE A 147 -19.78 5.08 -6.23
CA ILE A 147 -19.26 3.81 -5.72
C ILE A 147 -20.43 2.90 -5.36
N THR A 148 -20.37 1.64 -5.80
CA THR A 148 -21.41 0.65 -5.52
C THR A 148 -21.35 0.18 -4.07
N THR A 149 -22.49 0.01 -3.40
CA THR A 149 -22.56 -0.51 -2.04
C THR A 149 -22.85 -2.02 -2.02
N PRO A 150 -22.18 -2.83 -1.16
CA PRO A 150 -21.09 -2.46 -0.26
C PRO A 150 -19.75 -2.29 -1.00
N TYR A 151 -18.84 -1.50 -0.43
CA TYR A 151 -17.50 -1.24 -0.96
C TYR A 151 -16.42 -1.30 0.13
N TYR A 152 -15.15 -1.23 -0.28
CA TYR A 152 -13.99 -1.19 0.61
C TYR A 152 -13.99 0.10 1.46
N PRO A 153 -13.89 0.03 2.80
CA PRO A 153 -14.08 1.21 3.65
C PRO A 153 -12.91 2.21 3.72
N GLY A 154 -11.74 1.89 3.13
CA GLY A 154 -10.57 2.76 3.16
C GLY A 154 -10.34 3.57 1.88
#